data_AF-A0A5B7KA41-F1
#
_entry.id   AF-A0A5B7KA41-F1
#
_cell.length_a   1.000
_cell.length_b   1.000
_cell.length_c   1.000
_cell.angle_alpha   90.00
_cell.angle_beta   90.00
_cell.angle_gamma   90.00
#
_symmetry.space_group_name_H-M   'P 1'
#
loop_
_entity.id
_entity.type
_entity.pdbx_description
1 polymer ?
#
loop_
_entity_poly.entity_id
_entity_poly.type
_entity_poly.pdbx_seq_one_letter_code
_entity_poly.pdbx_strand_id
1 'polypeptide(L)'
;MKLTSLSLSYLRCCGLFFHFLTEVPVPEELQSSVWVPESEFYCLLRYLGLSVNQLRPTFSDPSLLELVNRWCSHDRVGPLACAADRRDCVRQWTHINQLVSLPHDYSELINTVSQFPCPASSGDDSRTPTMCLVCGKMLCSQV
;
A
#
# COMPACT_ATOMS: atom_id res chain seq x y z
N MET A 1 17.86 -14.95 -3.81
CA MET A 1 17.40 -14.05 -2.73
C MET A 1 16.98 -12.64 -3.16
N LYS A 2 17.36 -12.09 -4.34
CA LYS A 2 16.97 -10.71 -4.73
C LYS A 2 15.56 -10.55 -5.33
N LEU A 3 14.98 -11.60 -5.91
CA LEU A 3 13.68 -11.51 -6.60
C LEU A 3 12.48 -11.57 -5.63
N THR A 4 12.60 -12.38 -4.57
CA THR A 4 11.54 -12.62 -3.59
C THR A 4 11.18 -11.35 -2.82
N SER A 5 12.18 -10.55 -2.42
CA SER A 5 11.93 -9.32 -1.67
C SER A 5 11.32 -8.19 -2.52
N LEU A 6 11.69 -8.09 -3.80
CA LEU A 6 11.19 -7.04 -4.70
C LEU A 6 9.76 -7.30 -5.19
N SER A 7 9.41 -8.58 -5.39
CA SER A 7 8.08 -8.97 -5.88
C SER A 7 7.02 -9.07 -4.79
N LEU A 8 7.42 -9.09 -3.51
CA LEU A 8 6.52 -9.32 -2.38
C LEU A 8 5.39 -8.30 -2.29
N SER A 9 5.70 -7.00 -2.44
CA SER A 9 4.68 -5.93 -2.40
C SER A 9 3.64 -6.09 -3.50
N TYR A 10 4.07 -6.50 -4.70
CA TYR A 10 3.16 -6.77 -5.81
C TYR A 10 2.28 -7.98 -5.52
N LEU A 11 2.86 -9.07 -5.00
CA LEU A 11 2.11 -10.27 -4.64
C LEU A 11 1.09 -10.02 -3.52
N ARG A 12 1.37 -9.12 -2.56
CA ARG A 12 0.39 -8.68 -1.55
C ARG A 12 -0.82 -8.01 -2.21
N CYS A 13 -0.59 -7.08 -3.13
CA CYS A 13 -1.66 -6.43 -3.88
C CYS A 13 -2.48 -7.44 -4.69
N CYS A 14 -1.81 -8.40 -5.35
CA CYS A 14 -2.48 -9.48 -6.06
C CYS A 14 -3.33 -10.34 -5.12
N GLY A 15 -2.81 -10.68 -3.93
CA GLY A 15 -3.53 -11.44 -2.91
C GLY A 15 -4.79 -10.71 -2.44
N LEU A 16 -4.67 -9.42 -2.11
CA LEU A 16 -5.83 -8.59 -1.74
C LEU A 16 -6.86 -8.52 -2.88
N PHE A 17 -6.40 -8.27 -4.10
CA PHE A 17 -7.28 -8.22 -5.27
C PHE A 17 -7.99 -9.56 -5.50
N PHE A 18 -7.26 -10.67 -5.41
CA PHE A 18 -7.82 -12.02 -5.54
C PHE A 18 -8.85 -12.31 -4.45
N HIS A 19 -8.59 -11.93 -3.20
CA HIS A 19 -9.55 -12.05 -2.10
C HIS A 19 -10.84 -11.29 -2.40
N PHE A 20 -10.75 -10.02 -2.79
CA PHE A 20 -11.93 -9.21 -3.10
C PHE A 20 -12.69 -9.68 -4.35
N LEU A 21 -11.99 -10.28 -5.30
CA LEU A 21 -12.61 -10.78 -6.54
C LEU A 21 -13.30 -12.13 -6.36
N THR A 22 -12.71 -13.03 -5.55
CA THR A 22 -13.16 -14.43 -5.44
C THR A 22 -13.84 -14.75 -4.12
N GLU A 23 -13.77 -13.84 -3.15
CA GLU A 23 -14.21 -14.02 -1.75
C GLU A 23 -13.56 -15.22 -1.04
N VAL A 24 -12.52 -15.82 -1.62
CA VAL A 24 -11.78 -16.92 -1.00
C VAL A 24 -11.07 -16.37 0.24
N PRO A 25 -11.24 -16.97 1.43
CA PRO A 25 -10.65 -16.46 2.66
C PRO A 25 -9.12 -16.49 2.59
N VAL A 26 -8.50 -15.49 3.19
CA VAL A 26 -7.04 -15.40 3.28
C VAL A 26 -6.52 -16.50 4.22
N PRO A 27 -5.48 -17.27 3.84
CA PRO A 27 -4.87 -18.29 4.69
C PRO A 27 -4.42 -17.74 6.06
N GLU A 28 -4.60 -18.53 7.13
CA GLU A 28 -4.25 -18.14 8.50
C GLU A 28 -2.77 -17.80 8.67
N GLU A 29 -1.90 -18.43 7.88
CA GLU A 29 -0.46 -18.18 7.88
C GLU A 29 -0.10 -16.76 7.44
N LEU A 30 -0.95 -16.13 6.63
CA LEU A 30 -0.81 -14.72 6.22
C LEU A 30 -1.44 -13.75 7.21
N GLN A 31 -2.31 -14.22 8.11
CA GLN A 31 -2.96 -13.41 9.14
C GLN A 31 -2.16 -13.38 10.45
N SER A 32 -1.18 -14.27 10.61
CA SER A 32 -0.33 -14.35 11.80
C SER A 32 0.50 -13.07 12.01
N SER A 33 0.62 -12.64 13.27
CA SER A 33 1.49 -11.54 13.68
C SER A 33 2.98 -11.87 13.60
N VAL A 34 3.34 -13.15 13.39
CA VAL A 34 4.72 -13.61 13.23
C VAL A 34 5.10 -13.54 11.75
N TRP A 35 5.83 -12.48 11.40
CA TRP A 35 6.21 -12.20 10.01
C TRP A 35 7.55 -12.84 9.63
N VAL A 36 7.53 -13.78 8.67
CA VAL A 36 8.74 -14.32 8.03
C VAL A 36 8.62 -14.12 6.52
N PRO A 37 9.50 -13.31 5.88
CA PRO A 37 9.33 -12.92 4.48
C PRO A 37 9.41 -14.08 3.49
N GLU A 38 10.22 -15.10 3.79
CA GLU A 38 10.34 -16.27 2.93
C GLU A 38 9.07 -17.11 2.97
N SER A 39 8.44 -17.30 4.13
CA SER A 39 7.18 -18.05 4.23
C SER A 39 6.01 -17.29 3.62
N GLU A 40 5.97 -15.96 3.79
CA GLU A 40 4.91 -15.11 3.22
C GLU A 40 4.87 -15.21 1.70
N PHE A 41 6.04 -15.14 1.05
CA PHE A 41 6.15 -15.27 -0.41
C PHE A 41 5.53 -16.58 -0.92
N TYR A 42 5.88 -17.72 -0.30
CA TYR A 42 5.33 -19.01 -0.71
C TYR A 42 3.84 -19.14 -0.42
N CYS A 43 3.36 -18.58 0.69
CA CYS A 43 1.94 -18.58 1.03
C CYS A 43 1.13 -17.76 0.01
N LEU A 44 1.61 -16.58 -0.38
CA LEU A 44 0.98 -15.75 -1.41
C LEU A 44 0.96 -16.44 -2.78
N LEU A 45 2.05 -17.09 -3.18
CA LEU A 45 2.06 -17.86 -4.42
C LEU A 45 1.04 -18.98 -4.39
N ARG A 46 1.02 -19.79 -3.32
CA ARG A 46 0.03 -20.86 -3.14
C ARG A 46 -1.40 -20.33 -3.18
N TYR A 47 -1.67 -19.22 -2.50
CA TYR A 47 -2.97 -18.58 -2.47
C TYR A 47 -3.44 -18.12 -3.85
N LEU A 48 -2.53 -17.56 -4.65
CA LEU A 48 -2.78 -17.14 -6.04
C LEU A 48 -2.82 -18.31 -7.03
N GLY A 49 -2.65 -19.56 -6.58
CA GLY A 49 -2.57 -20.74 -7.46
C GLY A 49 -1.27 -20.80 -8.28
N LEU A 50 -0.24 -20.06 -7.88
CA LEU A 50 1.07 -20.03 -8.52
C LEU A 50 2.01 -21.00 -7.82
N SER A 51 2.71 -21.85 -8.59
CA SER A 51 3.78 -22.68 -8.03
C SER A 51 5.16 -22.19 -8.48
N VAL A 52 6.11 -22.19 -7.55
CA VAL A 52 7.51 -21.77 -7.82
C VAL A 52 8.14 -22.63 -8.92
N ASN A 53 7.73 -23.90 -8.97
CA ASN A 53 8.16 -24.87 -9.97
C ASN A 53 7.60 -24.59 -11.36
N GLN A 54 6.46 -23.89 -11.48
CA GLN A 54 5.93 -23.41 -12.76
C GLN A 54 6.56 -22.08 -13.17
N LEU A 55 6.85 -21.18 -12.22
CA LEU A 55 7.42 -19.86 -12.54
C LEU A 55 8.82 -19.94 -13.16
N ARG A 56 9.71 -20.77 -12.60
CA ARG A 56 11.09 -20.91 -13.12
C ARG A 56 11.17 -21.30 -14.60
N PRO A 57 10.51 -22.37 -15.08
CA PRO A 57 10.54 -22.74 -16.48
C PRO A 57 9.83 -21.70 -17.37
N THR A 58 8.77 -21.03 -16.89
CA THR A 58 8.11 -19.95 -17.64
C THR A 58 9.06 -18.78 -17.92
N PHE A 59 9.92 -18.40 -16.97
CA PHE A 59 10.94 -17.37 -17.20
C PHE A 59 12.18 -17.87 -17.97
N SER A 60 12.24 -19.17 -18.28
CA SER A 60 13.32 -19.76 -19.09
C SER A 60 12.94 -19.90 -20.56
N ASP A 61 11.67 -19.62 -20.92
CA ASP A 61 11.21 -19.64 -22.30
C ASP A 61 11.79 -18.45 -23.09
N PRO A 62 12.52 -18.71 -24.21
CA PRO A 62 13.16 -17.65 -24.98
C PRO A 62 12.18 -16.64 -25.57
N SER A 63 10.97 -17.08 -25.96
CA SER A 63 9.94 -16.18 -26.50
C SER A 63 9.41 -15.22 -25.43
N LEU A 64 9.19 -15.71 -24.22
CA LEU A 64 8.83 -14.86 -23.08
C LEU A 64 9.95 -13.89 -22.70
N LEU A 65 11.21 -14.33 -22.72
CA LEU A 65 12.36 -13.46 -22.47
C LEU A 65 12.48 -12.34 -23.53
N GLU A 66 12.20 -12.64 -24.79
CA GLU A 66 12.16 -11.64 -25.85
C GLU A 66 11.06 -10.59 -25.60
N LEU A 67 9.88 -11.04 -25.16
CA LEU A 67 8.76 -10.16 -24.81
C LEU A 67 9.11 -9.26 -23.62
N VAL A 68 9.70 -9.83 -22.57
CA VAL A 68 10.18 -9.07 -21.40
C VAL A 68 11.22 -8.04 -21.82
N ASN A 69 12.19 -8.41 -22.66
CA ASN A 69 13.19 -7.47 -23.18
C ASN A 69 12.54 -6.35 -24.00
N ARG A 70 11.54 -6.66 -24.82
CA ARG A 70 10.79 -5.68 -25.60
C ARG A 70 10.04 -4.69 -24.70
N TRP A 71 9.41 -5.17 -23.63
CA TRP A 71 8.72 -4.33 -22.65
C TRP A 71 9.70 -3.45 -21.86
N CYS A 72 10.83 -4.02 -21.44
CA CYS A 72 11.87 -3.28 -20.73
C CYS A 72 12.56 -2.22 -21.61
N SER A 73 12.58 -2.42 -22.94
CA SER A 73 13.16 -1.48 -23.90
C SER A 73 12.25 -0.27 -24.20
N HIS A 74 11.02 -0.25 -23.68
CA HIS A 74 10.10 0.86 -23.88
C HIS A 74 10.59 2.12 -23.14
N ASP A 75 10.52 3.29 -23.78
CA ASP A 75 11.07 4.56 -23.25
C ASP A 75 10.59 4.96 -21.85
N ARG A 76 9.39 4.51 -21.47
CA ARG A 76 8.80 4.74 -20.14
C ARG A 76 9.26 3.74 -19.07
N VAL A 77 9.72 2.56 -19.48
CA VAL A 77 10.06 1.43 -18.61
C VAL A 77 11.57 1.28 -18.46
N GLY A 78 12.35 1.50 -19.52
CA GLY A 78 13.80 1.45 -19.51
C GLY A 78 14.43 2.28 -18.39
N PRO A 79 14.04 3.55 -18.19
CA PRO A 79 14.53 4.38 -17.08
C PRO A 79 14.21 3.81 -15.69
N LEU A 80 13.06 3.14 -15.53
CA LEU A 80 12.63 2.52 -14.27
C LEU A 80 13.37 1.21 -13.97
N ALA A 81 13.78 0.48 -15.01
CA ALA A 81 14.54 -0.77 -14.87
C ALA A 81 16.03 -0.53 -14.59
N CYS A 82 16.60 0.55 -15.13
CA CYS A 82 18.03 0.89 -15.07
C CYS A 82 18.41 1.86 -13.93
N ALA A 83 17.44 2.41 -13.20
CA ALA A 83 17.73 3.30 -12.07
C ALA A 83 18.55 2.57 -10.99
N ALA A 84 19.74 3.11 -10.70
CA ALA A 84 20.67 2.55 -9.71
C ALA A 84 20.07 2.51 -8.30
N ASP A 85 19.15 3.43 -7.98
CA ASP A 85 18.38 3.43 -6.75
C ASP A 85 16.97 2.84 -6.97
N ARG A 86 16.89 1.51 -6.97
CA ARG A 86 15.64 0.76 -7.17
C ARG A 86 14.55 1.04 -6.12
N ARG A 87 14.83 1.84 -5.08
CA ARG A 87 13.85 2.21 -4.06
C ARG A 87 12.81 3.22 -4.56
N ASP A 88 13.15 4.05 -5.55
CA ASP A 88 12.24 5.07 -6.07
C ASP A 88 11.31 4.54 -7.18
N CYS A 89 11.69 3.48 -7.88
CA CYS A 89 10.93 2.98 -9.05
C CYS A 89 9.73 2.11 -8.67
N VAL A 90 9.81 1.38 -7.56
CA VAL A 90 8.68 0.65 -6.99
C VAL A 90 8.52 1.18 -5.58
N ARG A 91 7.63 2.17 -5.41
CA ARG A 91 7.22 2.62 -4.07
C ARG A 91 6.80 1.39 -3.30
N GLN A 92 7.64 0.97 -2.37
CA GLN A 92 7.30 -0.14 -1.49
C GLN A 92 6.21 0.41 -0.58
N TRP A 93 4.96 0.01 -0.81
CA TRP A 93 3.81 0.36 0.02
C TRP A 93 3.87 -0.42 1.34
N THR A 94 5.01 -0.36 2.02
CA THR A 94 5.25 -1.01 3.32
C THR A 94 4.71 -0.20 4.47
N HIS A 95 4.41 1.09 4.25
CA HIS A 95 3.76 1.92 5.27
C HIS A 95 2.24 1.82 5.14
N ILE A 96 1.60 1.24 6.15
CA ILE A 96 0.13 1.25 6.26
C ILE A 96 -0.30 2.71 6.39
N ASN A 97 -1.37 3.12 5.70
CA ASN A 97 -1.95 4.44 5.93
C ASN A 97 -2.43 4.51 7.37
N GLN A 98 -1.71 5.27 8.19
CA GLN A 98 -2.07 5.49 9.59
C GLN A 98 -2.81 6.82 9.69
N LEU A 99 -3.85 6.83 10.52
CA LEU A 99 -4.46 8.07 10.96
C LEU A 99 -3.50 8.77 11.93
N VAL A 100 -3.64 10.08 12.07
CA VAL A 100 -2.85 10.86 13.02
C VAL A 100 -3.06 10.34 14.44
N SER A 101 -1.97 10.28 15.20
CA SER A 101 -2.04 9.97 16.63
C SER A 101 -2.77 11.10 17.35
N LEU A 102 -3.85 10.77 18.04
CA LEU A 102 -4.53 11.72 18.92
C LEU A 102 -3.76 11.85 20.24
N PRO A 103 -3.83 13.02 20.91
CA PRO A 103 -3.29 13.20 22.25
C PRO A 103 -3.86 12.18 23.23
N HIS A 104 -3.05 11.80 24.23
CA HIS A 104 -3.49 10.85 25.26
C HIS A 104 -4.61 11.43 26.13
N ASP A 105 -4.56 12.75 26.39
CA ASP A 105 -5.61 13.49 27.07
C ASP A 105 -6.49 14.22 26.05
N TYR A 106 -7.75 13.82 25.99
CA TYR A 106 -8.75 14.42 25.10
C TYR A 106 -8.98 15.91 25.41
N SER A 107 -8.62 16.38 26.60
CA SER A 107 -8.68 17.78 27.01
C SER A 107 -7.75 18.67 26.17
N GLU A 108 -6.57 18.17 25.78
CA GLU A 108 -5.64 18.92 24.92
C GLU A 108 -6.23 19.14 23.52
N LEU A 109 -6.93 18.13 23.00
CA LEU A 109 -7.63 18.23 21.72
C LEU A 109 -8.79 19.24 21.81
N ILE A 110 -9.59 19.19 22.87
CA ILE A 110 -10.69 20.15 23.11
C ILE A 110 -10.17 21.58 23.21
N ASN A 111 -9.07 21.80 23.94
CA ASN A 111 -8.45 23.12 24.07
C ASN A 111 -7.96 23.62 22.70
N THR A 112 -7.38 22.75 21.87
CA THR A 112 -6.95 23.08 20.51
C THR A 112 -8.14 23.44 19.61
N VAL A 113 -9.23 22.67 19.70
CA VAL A 113 -10.46 22.87 18.92
C VAL A 113 -11.16 24.17 19.33
N SER A 114 -11.26 24.45 20.62
CA SER A 114 -11.91 25.66 21.15
C SER A 114 -11.18 26.96 20.80
N GLN A 115 -9.86 26.90 20.65
CA GLN A 115 -9.03 28.05 20.27
C GLN A 115 -8.97 28.27 18.75
N PHE A 116 -9.51 27.35 17.94
CA PHE A 116 -9.46 27.45 16.48
C PHE A 116 -10.61 28.30 15.94
N PRO A 117 -10.33 29.52 15.42
CA PRO A 117 -11.38 30.36 14.87
C PRO A 117 -11.77 29.85 13.48
N CYS A 118 -13.04 29.48 13.29
CA CYS A 118 -13.55 29.22 11.95
C CYS A 118 -13.70 30.54 11.17
N PRO A 119 -13.19 30.63 9.92
CA PRO A 119 -13.34 31.84 9.12
C PRO A 119 -14.83 32.14 8.91
N ALA A 120 -15.19 33.40 9.21
CA ALA A 120 -16.56 33.87 9.33
C ALA A 120 -17.43 33.49 8.12
N SER A 121 -18.60 32.94 8.42
CA SER A 121 -19.70 32.74 7.48
C SER A 121 -20.33 34.09 7.14
N SER A 122 -20.54 34.34 5.86
CA SER A 122 -21.50 35.33 5.37
C SER A 122 -22.91 34.76 5.46
N GLY A 123 -23.34 34.36 6.66
CA GLY A 123 -24.62 33.70 6.93
C GLY A 123 -24.66 33.06 8.32
N ASP A 124 -25.86 32.89 8.87
CA ASP A 124 -26.20 32.48 10.25
C ASP A 124 -25.77 31.05 10.64
N ASP A 125 -24.95 30.38 9.82
CA ASP A 125 -24.51 29.01 10.06
C ASP A 125 -23.24 28.98 10.91
N SER A 126 -23.37 28.54 12.16
CA SER A 126 -22.22 28.29 13.03
C SER A 126 -21.38 27.12 12.49
N ARG A 127 -20.13 27.40 12.09
CA ARG A 127 -19.19 26.34 11.69
C ARG A 127 -18.54 25.72 12.92
N THR A 128 -18.50 24.39 12.97
CA THR A 128 -17.85 23.66 14.05
C THR A 128 -16.44 23.21 13.63
N PRO A 129 -15.39 23.53 14.41
CA PRO A 129 -14.04 23.05 14.13
C PRO A 129 -13.97 21.52 14.23
N THR A 130 -13.29 20.87 13.30
CA THR A 130 -13.14 19.41 13.16
C THR A 130 -11.72 19.06 12.72
N MET A 131 -11.14 17.95 13.18
CA MET A 131 -9.80 17.50 12.76
C MET A 131 -9.88 16.44 11.66
N CYS A 132 -9.10 16.59 10.59
CA CYS A 132 -8.92 15.54 9.60
C CYS A 132 -7.98 14.45 10.14
N LEU A 133 -8.49 13.23 10.35
CA LEU A 133 -7.67 12.14 10.89
C LEU A 133 -6.60 11.62 9.90
N VAL A 134 -6.69 11.98 8.61
CA VAL A 134 -5.69 11.59 7.60
C VAL A 134 -4.46 12.51 7.64
N CYS A 135 -4.63 13.81 7.87
CA CYS A 135 -3.54 14.79 7.79
C CYS A 135 -3.35 15.65 9.04
N GLY A 136 -4.19 15.50 10.06
CA GLY A 136 -4.13 16.20 11.35
C GLY A 136 -4.52 17.67 11.30
N LYS A 137 -4.93 18.18 10.14
CA LYS A 137 -5.31 19.59 10.00
C LYS A 137 -6.69 19.85 10.58
N MET A 138 -6.82 20.99 11.26
CA MET A 138 -8.10 21.55 11.67
C MET A 138 -8.83 22.12 10.46
N LEU A 139 -10.11 21.78 10.35
CA LEU A 139 -11.07 22.16 9.32
C LEU A 139 -12.34 22.67 10.01
N CYS A 140 -13.25 23.26 9.25
CA CYS A 140 -14.54 23.73 9.76
C CYS A 140 -15.64 22.99 9.01
N SER A 141 -16.51 22.30 9.74
CA SER A 141 -17.68 21.65 9.17
C SER A 141 -18.89 22.59 9.21
N GLN A 142 -19.75 22.47 8.21
CA GLN A 142 -21.11 23.01 8.25
C GLN A 142 -22.00 21.88 8.77
N VAL A 143 -22.68 22.13 9.89
CA VAL A 143 -23.64 21.19 10.49
C VAL A 143 -25.03 21.61 10.06
#